data_AF-A0A4Q3AQ71-F1
#
_entry.id   AF-A0A4Q3AQ71-F1
#
_cell.length_a   1.000
_cell.length_b   1.000
_cell.length_c   1.000
_cell.angle_alpha   90.00
_cell.angle_beta   90.00
_cell.angle_gamma   90.00
#
_symmetry.space_group_name_H-M   'P 1'
#
loop_
_entity.id
_entity.type
_entity.pdbx_description
1 polymer ?
#
loop_
_entity_poly.entity_id
_entity_poly.type
_entity_poly.pdbx_seq_one_letter_code
_entity_poly.pdbx_strand_id
1 'polypeptide(L)'
;QMTRFTPAAIAAGVKRVICLSTDKAVYPLNAMGISKAMMEKVMVASSRNLEMTDTVICGTRYGNVMASRGSVIPLFVDQMMAGKPITVTDPNMTRFMMTLDDAVELVLFAFEHGRNGDIFVQKAPAATVATLAEALKQLLARPEHLVKIIGTRHGEKLHEALLGREERAVAEDLGDYYRVPPDGRDLNYSKFVEEGETRLSHGEEYDSSNTQQLDVEGMKQLLLKLPFIERAARGEKLEMEVLG
;
A
#
# COMPACT_ATOMS: atom_id res chain seq x y z
N GLN A 1 3.19 -11.95 -16.99
CA GLN A 1 2.17 -11.09 -17.62
C GLN A 1 2.76 -9.73 -17.99
N MET A 2 3.38 -9.01 -17.05
CA MET A 2 4.07 -7.72 -17.28
C MET A 2 5.01 -7.70 -18.50
N THR A 3 5.90 -8.70 -18.61
CA THR A 3 6.90 -8.82 -19.70
C THR A 3 6.29 -8.94 -21.11
N ARG A 4 5.01 -9.32 -21.23
CA ARG A 4 4.30 -9.33 -22.52
C ARG A 4 3.46 -8.08 -22.72
N PHE A 5 2.88 -7.56 -21.64
CA PHE A 5 2.03 -6.37 -21.68
C PHE A 5 2.80 -5.13 -22.09
N THR A 6 3.96 -4.89 -21.48
CA THR A 6 4.74 -3.67 -21.74
C THR A 6 5.17 -3.52 -23.21
N PRO A 7 5.78 -4.53 -23.86
CA PRO A 7 6.11 -4.43 -25.29
C PRO A 7 4.87 -4.25 -26.17
N ALA A 8 3.74 -4.89 -25.83
CA ALA A 8 2.50 -4.75 -26.59
C ALA A 8 1.90 -3.34 -26.49
N ALA A 9 1.93 -2.73 -25.29
CA ALA A 9 1.46 -1.36 -25.07
C ALA A 9 2.31 -0.36 -25.86
N ILE A 10 3.64 -0.53 -25.86
CA ILE A 10 4.57 0.30 -26.64
C ILE A 10 4.28 0.15 -28.14
N ALA A 11 4.15 -1.09 -28.64
CA ALA A 11 3.86 -1.35 -30.05
C ALA A 11 2.50 -0.80 -30.51
N ALA A 12 1.52 -0.71 -29.59
CA ALA A 12 0.22 -0.12 -29.84
C ALA A 12 0.20 1.42 -29.71
N GLY A 13 1.33 2.07 -29.38
CA GLY A 13 1.42 3.52 -29.24
C GLY A 13 0.71 4.06 -27.99
N VAL A 14 0.54 3.25 -26.94
CA VAL A 14 -0.05 3.68 -25.67
C VAL A 14 0.80 4.78 -25.05
N LYS A 15 0.19 5.90 -24.68
CA LYS A 15 0.91 7.06 -24.14
C LYS A 15 1.35 6.88 -22.68
N ARG A 16 0.54 6.22 -21.84
CA ARG A 16 0.83 6.05 -20.42
C ARG A 16 0.43 4.67 -19.92
N VAL A 17 1.32 4.03 -19.17
CA VAL A 17 1.10 2.76 -18.48
C VAL A 17 1.41 2.94 -17.00
N ILE A 18 0.40 2.74 -16.15
CA ILE A 18 0.51 2.86 -14.70
C ILE A 18 0.43 1.47 -14.07
N CYS A 19 1.49 1.07 -13.37
CA CYS A 19 1.63 -0.27 -12.82
C CYS A 19 1.28 -0.28 -11.32
N LEU A 20 0.25 -1.02 -10.94
CA LEU A 20 -0.22 -1.06 -9.55
C LEU A 20 0.55 -2.11 -8.74
N SER A 21 1.25 -1.65 -7.71
CA SER A 21 1.99 -2.46 -6.74
C SER A 21 1.44 -2.31 -5.32
N THR A 22 2.13 -2.90 -4.35
CA THR A 22 1.69 -3.02 -2.95
C THR A 22 2.88 -2.85 -2.01
N ASP A 23 2.67 -2.32 -0.82
CA ASP A 23 3.62 -2.33 0.31
C ASP A 23 4.33 -3.69 0.51
N LYS A 24 3.63 -4.81 0.27
CA LYS A 24 4.17 -6.17 0.37
C LYS A 24 5.26 -6.48 -0.65
N ALA A 25 5.47 -5.63 -1.65
CA ALA A 25 6.61 -5.69 -2.57
C ALA A 25 7.92 -5.21 -1.94
N VAL A 26 7.85 -4.40 -0.87
CA VAL A 26 9.03 -3.99 -0.10
C VAL A 26 9.38 -5.10 0.88
N TYR A 27 10.64 -5.55 0.91
CA TYR A 27 11.09 -6.68 1.73
C TYR A 27 10.11 -7.87 1.74
N PRO A 28 9.78 -8.45 0.57
CA PRO A 28 8.64 -9.35 0.43
C PRO A 28 8.89 -10.70 1.13
N LEU A 29 7.92 -11.18 1.90
CA LEU A 29 7.97 -12.50 2.57
C LEU A 29 7.13 -13.58 1.88
N ASN A 30 6.13 -13.18 1.10
CA ASN A 30 5.19 -14.10 0.45
C ASN A 30 5.29 -14.01 -1.08
N ALA A 31 4.83 -15.06 -1.77
CA ALA A 31 4.93 -15.17 -3.23
C ALA A 31 4.24 -14.02 -3.97
N MET A 32 3.13 -13.50 -3.42
CA MET A 32 2.43 -12.35 -4.00
C MET A 32 3.31 -11.10 -3.96
N GLY A 33 3.87 -10.77 -2.79
CA GLY A 33 4.81 -9.66 -2.62
C GLY A 33 6.04 -9.80 -3.52
N ILE A 34 6.63 -10.99 -3.61
CA ILE A 34 7.78 -11.25 -4.49
C ILE A 34 7.41 -11.01 -5.96
N SER A 35 6.22 -11.46 -6.39
CA SER A 35 5.76 -11.25 -7.77
C SER A 35 5.56 -9.78 -8.10
N LYS A 36 5.11 -8.97 -7.13
CA LYS A 36 4.92 -7.52 -7.27
C LYS A 36 6.25 -6.76 -7.24
N ALA A 37 7.18 -7.16 -6.37
CA ALA A 37 8.55 -6.63 -6.38
C ALA A 37 9.24 -6.89 -7.73
N MET A 38 9.08 -8.09 -8.28
CA MET A 38 9.62 -8.43 -9.61
C MET A 38 8.94 -7.63 -10.71
N MET A 39 7.63 -7.43 -10.63
CA MET A 39 6.88 -6.57 -11.57
C MET A 39 7.43 -5.14 -11.56
N GLU A 40 7.72 -4.56 -10.40
CA GLU A 40 8.33 -3.22 -10.29
C GLU A 40 9.72 -3.19 -10.96
N LYS A 41 10.57 -4.19 -10.74
CA LYS A 41 11.88 -4.26 -11.40
C LYS A 41 11.75 -4.37 -12.93
N VAL A 42 10.80 -5.16 -13.42
CA VAL A 42 10.51 -5.26 -14.87
C VAL A 42 9.97 -3.94 -15.42
N MET A 43 9.12 -3.24 -14.67
CA MET A 43 8.59 -1.93 -15.01
C MET A 43 9.70 -0.90 -15.20
N VAL A 44 10.56 -0.76 -14.18
CA VAL A 44 11.72 0.15 -14.20
C VAL A 44 12.73 -0.24 -15.29
N ALA A 45 12.97 -1.54 -15.51
CA ALA A 45 13.86 -1.98 -16.59
C ALA A 45 13.28 -1.65 -17.97
N SER A 46 11.98 -1.78 -18.15
CA SER A 46 11.31 -1.46 -19.42
C SER A 46 11.31 0.03 -19.71
N SER A 47 11.24 0.88 -18.67
CA SER A 47 11.17 2.34 -18.83
C SER A 47 12.47 2.96 -19.34
N ARG A 48 13.61 2.27 -19.17
CA ARG A 48 14.94 2.73 -19.62
C ARG A 48 15.11 2.78 -21.14
N ASN A 49 14.33 2.00 -21.90
CA ASN A 49 14.47 1.89 -23.35
C ASN A 49 13.39 2.67 -24.12
N LEU A 50 12.82 3.71 -23.49
CA LEU A 50 11.66 4.44 -24.03
C LEU A 50 12.00 5.81 -24.62
N GLU A 51 13.26 6.21 -24.67
CA GLU A 51 13.69 7.53 -25.18
C GLU A 51 13.22 7.81 -26.62
N MET A 52 13.05 6.76 -27.43
CA MET A 52 12.58 6.85 -28.82
C MET A 52 11.06 6.63 -28.96
N THR A 53 10.33 6.61 -27.84
CA THR A 53 8.89 6.35 -27.81
C THR A 53 8.14 7.45 -27.07
N ASP A 54 6.88 7.66 -27.41
CA ASP A 54 5.99 8.57 -26.66
C ASP A 54 5.34 7.91 -25.43
N THR A 55 5.77 6.70 -25.07
CA THR A 55 5.17 5.93 -23.97
C THR A 55 5.87 6.28 -22.66
N VAL A 56 5.08 6.63 -21.65
CA VAL A 56 5.54 6.74 -20.27
C VAL A 56 5.09 5.51 -19.48
N ILE A 57 6.03 4.89 -18.77
CA ILE A 57 5.75 3.77 -17.88
C ILE A 57 6.22 4.12 -16.47
N CYS A 58 5.29 4.12 -15.52
CA CYS A 58 5.59 4.31 -14.10
C CYS A 58 4.70 3.37 -13.26
N GLY A 59 4.90 3.39 -11.95
CA GLY A 59 4.13 2.59 -11.02
C GLY A 59 3.64 3.39 -9.81
N THR A 60 2.66 2.81 -9.14
CA THR A 60 2.20 3.24 -7.82
C THR A 60 2.36 2.09 -6.84
N ARG A 61 2.67 2.42 -5.59
CA ARG A 61 2.73 1.46 -4.50
C ARG A 61 1.96 2.03 -3.31
N TYR A 62 1.02 1.23 -2.80
CA TYR A 62 0.16 1.63 -1.70
C TYR A 62 -0.07 0.48 -0.72
N GLY A 63 -0.55 0.84 0.47
CA GLY A 63 -0.88 -0.10 1.52
C GLY A 63 -2.22 -0.80 1.31
N ASN A 64 -2.75 -1.39 2.37
CA ASN A 64 -4.09 -1.97 2.31
C ASN A 64 -5.15 -0.88 2.09
N VAL A 65 -5.97 -1.07 1.05
CA VAL A 65 -7.20 -0.30 0.88
C VAL A 65 -8.24 -0.80 1.86
N MET A 66 -8.74 0.09 2.70
CA MET A 66 -9.82 -0.18 3.65
C MET A 66 -11.07 -0.65 2.91
N ALA A 67 -11.83 -1.56 3.54
CA ALA A 67 -13.04 -2.15 2.97
C ALA A 67 -12.85 -3.05 1.73
N SER A 68 -11.63 -3.33 1.29
CA SER A 68 -11.40 -4.24 0.16
C SER A 68 -11.91 -5.66 0.47
N ARG A 69 -12.31 -6.39 -0.59
CA ARG A 69 -12.86 -7.75 -0.46
C ARG A 69 -11.90 -8.68 0.28
N GLY A 70 -12.40 -9.34 1.32
CA GLY A 70 -11.61 -10.29 2.12
C GLY A 70 -10.57 -9.64 3.05
N SER A 71 -10.59 -8.31 3.18
CA SER A 71 -9.75 -7.60 4.15
C SER A 71 -10.27 -7.73 5.59
N VAL A 72 -9.47 -7.26 6.54
CA VAL A 72 -9.74 -7.39 7.98
C VAL A 72 -10.98 -6.62 8.44
N ILE A 73 -11.30 -5.48 7.82
CA ILE A 73 -12.42 -4.63 8.25
C ILE A 73 -13.77 -5.33 7.97
N PRO A 74 -14.08 -5.78 6.74
CA PRO A 74 -15.29 -6.57 6.50
C PRO A 74 -15.35 -7.84 7.33
N LEU A 75 -14.22 -8.55 7.50
CA LEU A 75 -14.16 -9.74 8.33
C LEU A 75 -14.58 -9.48 9.79
N PHE A 76 -14.09 -8.39 10.39
CA PHE A 76 -14.43 -8.02 11.76
C PHE A 76 -15.90 -7.63 11.88
N VAL A 77 -16.42 -6.86 10.91
CA VAL A 77 -17.85 -6.51 10.83
C VAL A 77 -18.71 -7.77 10.72
N ASP A 78 -18.38 -8.69 9.83
CA ASP A 78 -19.12 -9.94 9.63
C ASP A 78 -19.08 -10.82 10.89
N GLN A 79 -17.92 -10.92 11.55
CA GLN A 79 -17.77 -11.65 12.81
C GLN A 79 -18.67 -11.04 13.89
N MET A 80 -18.69 -9.71 14.04
CA MET A 80 -19.54 -9.02 15.00
C MET A 80 -21.04 -9.20 14.72
N MET A 81 -21.45 -9.07 13.47
CA MET A 81 -22.84 -9.22 13.05
C MET A 81 -23.32 -10.67 13.20
N ALA A 82 -22.43 -11.65 13.03
CA ALA A 82 -22.71 -13.06 13.29
C ALA A 82 -22.61 -13.46 14.78
N GLY A 83 -22.31 -12.52 15.68
CA GLY A 83 -22.11 -12.82 17.11
C GLY A 83 -20.87 -13.66 17.42
N LYS A 84 -19.92 -13.76 16.48
CA LYS A 84 -18.65 -14.48 16.64
C LYS A 84 -17.56 -13.54 17.17
N PRO A 85 -16.61 -14.02 18.00
CA PRO A 85 -15.48 -13.21 18.42
C PRO A 85 -14.70 -12.67 17.21
N ILE A 86 -14.22 -11.43 17.31
CA ILE A 86 -13.28 -10.88 16.35
C ILE A 86 -11.96 -11.63 16.46
N THR A 87 -11.38 -12.08 15.34
CA THR A 87 -10.10 -12.79 15.34
C THR A 87 -8.94 -11.85 15.01
N VAL A 88 -8.18 -11.45 16.03
CA VAL A 88 -6.99 -10.61 15.90
C VAL A 88 -5.75 -11.49 15.85
N THR A 89 -4.86 -11.25 14.88
CA THR A 89 -3.59 -12.00 14.77
C THR A 89 -2.63 -11.56 15.87
N ASP A 90 -2.03 -10.38 15.70
CA ASP A 90 -1.22 -9.69 16.70
C ASP A 90 -1.77 -8.27 16.89
N PRO A 91 -2.16 -7.88 18.12
CA PRO A 91 -2.70 -6.55 18.39
C PRO A 91 -1.73 -5.41 18.07
N ASN A 92 -0.41 -5.67 18.11
CA ASN A 92 0.64 -4.67 17.90
C ASN A 92 1.04 -4.49 16.43
N MET A 93 0.50 -5.32 15.52
CA MET A 93 0.70 -5.11 14.09
C MET A 93 0.17 -3.75 13.68
N THR A 94 0.95 -2.98 12.92
CA THR A 94 0.49 -1.72 12.31
C THR A 94 0.28 -1.91 10.82
N ARG A 95 -0.72 -1.23 10.28
CA ARG A 95 -0.99 -1.21 8.83
C ARG A 95 -1.28 0.23 8.43
N PHE A 96 -0.84 0.61 7.23
CA PHE A 96 -1.27 1.86 6.61
C PHE A 96 -2.78 1.83 6.38
N MET A 97 -3.44 2.94 6.68
CA MET A 97 -4.88 3.12 6.52
C MET A 97 -5.13 4.04 5.34
N MET A 98 -5.59 3.46 4.24
CA MET A 98 -5.84 4.15 2.98
C MET A 98 -7.25 3.85 2.48
N THR A 99 -8.00 4.87 2.09
CA THR A 99 -9.33 4.70 1.47
C THR A 99 -9.17 4.27 0.01
N LEU A 100 -10.28 3.85 -0.62
CA LEU A 100 -10.25 3.61 -2.07
C LEU A 100 -9.98 4.91 -2.84
N ASP A 101 -10.57 6.02 -2.38
CA ASP A 101 -10.39 7.33 -3.00
C ASP A 101 -8.92 7.75 -2.98
N ASP A 102 -8.23 7.58 -1.84
CA ASP A 102 -6.78 7.83 -1.73
C ASP A 102 -5.99 6.99 -2.76
N ALA A 103 -6.31 5.71 -2.91
CA ALA A 103 -5.64 4.84 -3.89
C ALA A 103 -5.92 5.26 -5.34
N VAL A 104 -7.12 5.74 -5.64
CA VAL A 104 -7.48 6.30 -6.96
C VAL A 104 -6.73 7.60 -7.20
N GLU A 105 -6.67 8.51 -6.22
CA GLU A 105 -5.93 9.76 -6.29
C GLU A 105 -4.45 9.52 -6.57
N LEU A 106 -3.82 8.54 -5.89
CA LEU A 106 -2.44 8.14 -6.17
C LEU A 106 -2.22 7.71 -7.62
N VAL A 107 -3.16 6.94 -8.20
CA VAL A 107 -3.09 6.51 -9.60
C VAL A 107 -3.24 7.70 -10.55
N LEU A 108 -4.17 8.61 -10.27
CA LEU A 108 -4.36 9.84 -11.06
C LEU A 108 -3.13 10.75 -10.97
N PHE A 109 -2.55 10.91 -9.79
CA PHE A 109 -1.34 11.68 -9.57
C PHE A 109 -0.16 11.11 -10.37
N ALA A 110 0.05 9.79 -10.32
CA ALA A 110 1.07 9.13 -11.12
C ALA A 110 0.79 9.23 -12.63
N PHE A 111 -0.47 9.20 -13.04
CA PHE A 111 -0.87 9.39 -14.43
C PHE A 111 -0.55 10.80 -14.94
N GLU A 112 -0.72 11.83 -14.12
CA GLU A 112 -0.46 13.22 -14.51
C GLU A 112 1.03 13.56 -14.47
N HIS A 113 1.70 13.23 -13.37
CA HIS A 113 3.06 13.69 -13.04
C HIS A 113 4.17 12.68 -13.30
N GLY A 114 3.81 11.43 -13.65
CA GLY A 114 4.78 10.35 -13.78
C GLY A 114 5.75 10.51 -14.95
N ARG A 115 7.00 10.14 -14.70
CA ARG A 115 8.06 9.97 -15.68
C ARG A 115 8.47 8.49 -15.75
N ASN A 116 9.24 8.16 -16.77
CA ASN A 116 9.68 6.79 -17.03
C ASN A 116 10.43 6.20 -15.82
N GLY A 117 9.88 5.13 -15.25
CA GLY A 117 10.46 4.36 -14.16
C GLY A 117 10.16 4.89 -12.76
N ASP A 118 9.39 5.97 -12.63
CA ASP A 118 9.00 6.47 -11.32
C ASP A 118 8.11 5.45 -10.58
N ILE A 119 8.29 5.35 -9.26
CA ILE A 119 7.34 4.71 -8.35
C ILE A 119 6.80 5.78 -7.41
N PHE A 120 5.49 5.99 -7.43
CA PHE A 120 4.80 6.90 -6.51
C PHE A 120 4.24 6.15 -5.32
N VAL A 121 4.41 6.76 -4.14
CA VAL A 121 3.86 6.31 -2.87
C VAL A 121 3.12 7.47 -2.24
N GLN A 122 1.86 7.27 -1.87
CA GLN A 122 1.13 8.26 -1.07
C GLN A 122 1.48 8.08 0.41
N LYS A 123 1.74 9.19 1.11
CA LYS A 123 1.89 9.19 2.56
C LYS A 123 0.54 8.86 3.17
N ALA A 124 0.51 7.93 4.11
CA ALA A 124 -0.72 7.51 4.77
C ALA A 124 -0.49 7.35 6.27
N PRO A 125 -1.49 7.66 7.11
CA PRO A 125 -1.44 7.30 8.52
C PRO A 125 -1.51 5.78 8.69
N ALA A 126 -1.18 5.29 9.87
CA ALA A 126 -1.28 3.89 10.22
C ALA A 126 -2.02 3.70 11.55
N ALA A 127 -2.53 2.50 11.78
CA ALA A 127 -3.14 2.12 13.05
C ALA A 127 -2.71 0.71 13.43
N THR A 128 -2.70 0.44 14.74
CA THR A 128 -2.56 -0.93 15.24
C THR A 128 -3.83 -1.73 14.95
N VAL A 129 -3.71 -3.06 14.84
CA VAL A 129 -4.88 -3.94 14.72
C VAL A 129 -5.77 -3.84 15.97
N ALA A 130 -5.18 -3.59 17.15
CA ALA A 130 -5.94 -3.32 18.37
C ALA A 130 -6.77 -2.04 18.26
N THR A 131 -6.18 -0.93 17.82
CA THR A 131 -6.89 0.35 17.60
C THR A 131 -8.04 0.16 16.61
N LEU A 132 -7.81 -0.57 15.52
CA LEU A 132 -8.82 -0.86 14.52
C LEU A 132 -10.00 -1.65 15.09
N ALA A 133 -9.71 -2.73 15.82
CA ALA A 133 -10.73 -3.56 16.46
C ALA A 133 -11.56 -2.75 17.45
N GLU A 134 -10.92 -1.91 18.28
CA GLU A 134 -11.61 -1.09 19.27
C GLU A 134 -12.45 0.02 18.62
N ALA A 135 -11.94 0.69 17.60
CA ALA A 135 -12.70 1.69 16.83
C ALA A 135 -13.98 1.09 16.23
N LEU A 136 -13.87 -0.10 15.64
CA LEU A 136 -15.02 -0.80 15.07
C LEU A 136 -16.04 -1.22 16.14
N LYS A 137 -15.59 -1.76 17.28
CA LYS A 137 -16.46 -2.12 18.41
C LYS A 137 -17.27 -0.92 18.89
N GLN A 138 -16.63 0.25 19.03
CA GLN A 138 -17.30 1.48 19.46
C GLN A 138 -18.28 2.00 18.41
N LEU A 139 -17.90 2.04 17.12
CA LEU A 139 -18.77 2.52 16.04
C LEU A 139 -20.03 1.68 15.87
N LEU A 140 -19.93 0.38 16.10
CA LEU A 140 -21.06 -0.55 15.97
C LEU A 140 -21.85 -0.73 17.27
N ALA A 141 -21.61 0.12 18.27
CA ALA A 141 -22.24 0.07 19.60
C ALA A 141 -22.11 -1.30 20.29
N ARG A 142 -20.94 -1.94 20.15
CA ARG A 142 -20.59 -3.25 20.74
C ARG A 142 -19.26 -3.20 21.51
N PRO A 143 -19.12 -2.33 22.53
CA PRO A 143 -17.86 -2.14 23.27
C PRO A 143 -17.38 -3.41 23.99
N GLU A 144 -18.29 -4.31 24.38
CA GLU A 144 -17.97 -5.57 25.07
C GLU A 144 -17.78 -6.77 24.12
N HIS A 145 -17.73 -6.55 22.80
CA HIS A 145 -17.59 -7.65 21.84
C HIS A 145 -16.26 -8.38 22.03
N LEU A 146 -16.32 -9.71 22.05
CA LEU A 146 -15.15 -10.54 22.33
C LEU A 146 -14.09 -10.44 21.23
N VAL A 147 -12.83 -10.30 21.65
CA VAL A 147 -11.65 -10.37 20.77
C VAL A 147 -10.85 -11.62 21.12
N LYS A 148 -10.59 -12.46 20.12
CA LYS A 148 -9.76 -13.66 20.24
C LYS A 148 -8.43 -13.42 19.54
N ILE A 149 -7.34 -13.47 20.29
CA ILE A 149 -5.98 -13.44 19.74
C ILE A 149 -5.65 -14.82 19.17
N ILE A 150 -5.35 -14.91 17.88
CA ILE A 150 -5.05 -16.16 17.17
C ILE A 150 -3.57 -16.31 16.82
N GLY A 151 -2.76 -15.27 17.05
CA GLY A 151 -1.34 -15.23 16.70
C GLY A 151 -1.09 -14.81 15.26
N THR A 152 0.15 -14.42 14.98
CA THR A 152 0.63 -14.03 13.64
C THR A 152 0.49 -15.18 12.64
N ARG A 153 -0.16 -14.93 11.50
CA ARG A 153 -0.26 -15.93 10.43
C ARG A 153 1.03 -15.97 9.62
N HIS A 154 1.25 -17.07 8.92
CA HIS A 154 2.43 -17.24 8.08
C HIS A 154 2.48 -16.19 6.96
N GLY A 155 3.66 -15.58 6.77
CA GLY A 155 3.90 -14.60 5.71
C GLY A 155 3.38 -13.18 5.99
N GLU A 156 2.94 -12.89 7.22
CA GLU A 156 2.59 -11.54 7.69
C GLU A 156 3.78 -10.87 8.38
N LYS A 157 3.87 -9.55 8.24
CA LYS A 157 4.84 -8.72 8.95
C LYS A 157 4.21 -8.01 10.15
N LEU A 158 5.04 -7.62 11.10
CA LEU A 158 4.62 -6.75 12.20
C LEU A 158 4.25 -5.36 11.66
N HIS A 159 5.15 -4.76 10.88
CA HIS A 159 4.96 -3.48 10.20
C HIS A 159 5.14 -3.66 8.70
N GLU A 160 4.32 -2.99 7.90
CA GLU A 160 4.48 -2.96 6.44
C GLU A 160 5.30 -1.74 6.06
N ALA A 161 6.19 -1.89 5.07
CA ALA A 161 7.02 -0.81 4.57
C ALA A 161 6.51 -0.33 3.21
N LEU A 162 6.44 0.99 3.01
CA LEU A 162 6.12 1.59 1.71
C LEU A 162 7.38 2.00 0.94
N LEU A 163 8.44 2.39 1.64
CA LEU A 163 9.76 2.64 1.05
C LEU A 163 10.82 1.87 1.84
N GLY A 164 11.58 1.04 1.14
CA GLY A 164 12.79 0.45 1.72
C GLY A 164 13.84 1.54 1.97
N ARG A 165 14.88 1.22 2.77
CA ARG A 165 15.94 2.17 3.12
C ARG A 165 16.57 2.87 1.91
N GLU A 166 16.89 2.10 0.86
CA GLU A 166 17.51 2.63 -0.36
C GLU A 166 16.56 3.56 -1.12
N GLU A 167 15.29 3.16 -1.24
CA GLU A 167 14.25 3.96 -1.89
C GLU A 167 14.01 5.26 -1.12
N ARG A 168 13.97 5.20 0.21
CA ARG A 168 13.75 6.37 1.06
C ARG A 168 14.89 7.38 0.94
N ALA A 169 16.13 6.92 0.78
CA ALA A 169 17.30 7.79 0.64
C ALA A 169 17.29 8.61 -0.66
N VAL A 170 16.66 8.09 -1.72
CA VAL A 170 16.59 8.75 -3.04
C VAL A 170 15.20 9.33 -3.35
N ALA A 171 14.21 9.07 -2.51
CA ALA A 171 12.84 9.53 -2.72
C ALA A 171 12.75 11.05 -2.62
N GLU A 172 12.07 11.65 -3.59
CA GLU A 172 11.69 13.06 -3.57
C GLU A 172 10.37 13.23 -2.80
N ASP A 173 10.35 14.18 -1.87
CA ASP A 173 9.15 14.57 -1.14
C ASP A 173 8.34 15.60 -1.94
N LEU A 174 7.14 15.23 -2.36
CA LEU A 174 6.24 16.04 -3.18
C LEU A 174 5.01 16.49 -2.38
N GLY A 175 5.13 16.67 -1.06
CA GLY A 175 4.01 16.99 -0.18
C GLY A 175 3.34 15.72 0.32
N ASP A 176 2.17 15.35 -0.23
CA ASP A 176 1.44 14.15 0.18
C ASP A 176 1.98 12.85 -0.45
N TYR A 177 2.95 12.97 -1.36
CA TYR A 177 3.52 11.87 -2.12
C TYR A 177 5.03 11.80 -1.97
N TYR A 178 5.57 10.59 -2.06
CA TYR A 178 6.95 10.34 -2.40
C TYR A 178 7.05 9.88 -3.85
N ARG A 179 8.08 10.38 -4.55
CA ARG A 179 8.51 9.85 -5.85
C ARG A 179 9.85 9.16 -5.69
N VAL A 180 9.89 7.87 -5.99
CA VAL A 180 11.15 7.13 -6.13
C VAL A 180 11.52 7.17 -7.61
N PRO A 181 12.53 7.97 -8.02
CA PRO A 181 12.97 7.97 -9.41
C PRO A 181 13.59 6.61 -9.75
N PRO A 182 13.60 6.22 -11.05
CA PRO A 182 14.40 5.08 -11.45
C PRO A 182 15.85 5.35 -11.06
N ASP A 183 16.52 4.31 -10.62
CA ASP A 183 17.95 4.38 -10.40
C ASP A 183 18.66 4.81 -11.69
N GLY A 184 19.21 6.04 -11.64
CA GLY A 184 19.92 6.73 -12.72
C GLY A 184 21.37 6.28 -12.89
N ARG A 185 21.77 5.16 -12.27
CA ARG A 185 22.94 4.42 -12.73
C ARG A 185 22.64 3.96 -14.16
N ASP A 186 23.23 4.65 -15.13
CA ASP A 186 23.44 4.13 -16.48
C ASP A 186 23.94 2.68 -16.38
N LEU A 187 23.84 1.89 -17.45
CA LEU A 187 24.32 0.48 -17.53
C LEU A 187 25.81 0.26 -17.16
N ASN A 188 26.50 1.27 -16.60
CA ASN A 188 27.78 1.23 -15.93
C ASN A 188 27.74 0.40 -14.62
N TYR A 189 28.17 -0.85 -14.75
CA TYR A 189 28.48 -1.77 -13.65
C TYR A 189 29.58 -1.26 -12.69
N SER A 190 30.35 -0.24 -13.06
CA SER A 190 31.47 0.30 -12.25
C SER A 190 31.03 0.93 -10.92
N LYS A 191 29.83 1.52 -10.86
CA LYS A 191 29.28 2.09 -9.61
C LYS A 191 28.90 1.05 -8.55
N PHE A 192 28.94 -0.25 -8.86
CA PHE A 192 28.63 -1.31 -7.90
C PHE A 192 29.87 -1.83 -7.14
N VAL A 193 31.08 -1.48 -7.59
CA VAL A 193 32.31 -2.12 -7.10
C VAL A 193 33.17 -1.18 -6.27
N GLU A 194 33.20 0.13 -6.55
CA GLU A 194 34.24 1.02 -5.99
C GLU A 194 33.74 2.20 -5.12
N GLU A 195 32.49 2.65 -5.24
CA GLU A 195 31.97 3.82 -4.49
C GLU A 195 30.62 3.52 -3.81
N GLY A 196 30.62 3.48 -2.47
CA GLY A 196 29.40 3.38 -1.67
C GLY A 196 28.81 4.76 -1.34
N GLU A 197 27.49 4.90 -1.41
CA GLU A 197 26.82 6.16 -1.09
C GLU A 197 26.48 6.26 0.40
N THR A 198 27.13 7.18 1.12
CA THR A 198 27.02 7.31 2.59
C THR A 198 25.61 7.67 3.08
N ARG A 199 24.74 8.22 2.21
CA ARG A 199 23.32 8.47 2.51
C ARG A 199 22.53 7.17 2.73
N LEU A 200 22.91 6.08 2.06
CA LEU A 200 22.27 4.77 2.21
C LEU A 200 22.57 4.13 3.58
N SER A 201 23.66 4.55 4.23
CA SER A 201 24.12 4.03 5.53
C SER A 201 23.26 4.49 6.72
N HIS A 202 22.54 5.59 6.57
CA HIS A 202 21.81 6.27 7.66
C HIS A 202 20.31 6.49 7.38
N GLY A 203 19.80 6.02 6.24
CA GLY A 203 18.37 6.10 5.94
C GLY A 203 17.55 5.19 6.85
N GLU A 204 16.48 5.71 7.44
CA GLU A 204 15.41 4.89 8.00
C GLU A 204 14.43 4.51 6.89
N GLU A 205 13.82 3.34 6.96
CA GLU A 205 12.73 2.95 6.06
C GLU A 205 11.47 3.80 6.33
N TYR A 206 10.53 3.86 5.39
CA TYR A 206 9.21 4.43 5.66
C TYR A 206 8.21 3.28 5.83
N ASP A 207 7.77 3.06 7.06
CA ASP A 207 6.92 1.95 7.44
C ASP A 207 5.71 2.39 8.27
N SER A 208 4.81 1.45 8.52
CA SER A 208 3.56 1.70 9.24
C SER A 208 3.77 1.95 10.74
N SER A 209 4.98 1.84 11.29
CA SER A 209 5.30 2.14 12.69
C SER A 209 5.82 3.56 12.89
N ASN A 210 6.50 4.12 11.88
CA ASN A 210 7.13 5.44 11.94
C ASN A 210 6.37 6.57 11.23
N THR A 211 5.15 6.27 10.75
CA THR A 211 4.21 7.28 10.26
C THR A 211 3.26 7.78 11.36
N GLN A 212 2.36 8.71 11.02
CA GLN A 212 1.31 9.18 11.93
C GLN A 212 0.47 7.99 12.41
N GLN A 213 0.52 7.70 13.71
CA GLN A 213 -0.29 6.67 14.34
C GLN A 213 -1.66 7.24 14.72
N LEU A 214 -2.72 6.63 14.20
CA LEU A 214 -4.09 6.95 14.58
C LEU A 214 -4.39 6.36 15.96
N ASP A 215 -5.03 7.16 16.79
CA ASP A 215 -5.73 6.68 17.98
C ASP A 215 -7.13 6.16 17.59
N VAL A 216 -7.91 5.75 18.60
CA VAL A 216 -9.25 5.20 18.38
C VAL A 216 -10.16 6.22 17.70
N GLU A 217 -10.12 7.50 18.11
CA GLU A 217 -10.97 8.52 17.52
C GLU A 217 -10.57 8.86 16.07
N GLY A 218 -9.28 9.01 15.79
CA GLY A 218 -8.78 9.20 14.42
C GLY A 218 -9.14 8.02 13.51
N MET A 219 -9.02 6.79 14.01
CA MET A 219 -9.46 5.60 13.28
C MET A 219 -10.96 5.60 13.02
N LYS A 220 -11.79 6.02 14.00
CA LYS A 220 -13.24 6.15 13.83
C LYS A 220 -13.60 7.15 12.74
N GLN A 221 -12.98 8.33 12.74
CA GLN A 221 -13.21 9.34 11.69
C GLN A 221 -12.87 8.80 10.30
N LEU A 222 -11.78 8.04 10.20
CA LEU A 222 -11.37 7.46 8.93
C LEU A 222 -12.30 6.31 8.47
N LEU A 223 -12.74 5.45 9.40
CA LEU A 223 -13.70 4.38 9.12
C LEU A 223 -15.07 4.91 8.66
N LEU A 224 -15.52 6.05 9.20
CA LEU A 224 -16.78 6.68 8.82
C LEU A 224 -16.78 7.23 7.39
N LYS A 225 -15.63 7.38 6.74
CA LYS A 225 -15.56 7.67 5.30
C LYS A 225 -16.01 6.49 4.43
N LEU A 226 -16.07 5.27 4.99
CA LEU A 226 -16.47 4.06 4.26
C LEU A 226 -18.00 3.92 4.31
N PRO A 227 -18.71 3.96 3.16
CA PRO A 227 -20.17 3.98 3.14
C PRO A 227 -20.81 2.80 3.89
N PHE A 228 -20.24 1.60 3.79
CA PHE A 228 -20.77 0.43 4.49
C PHE A 228 -20.60 0.51 6.02
N ILE A 229 -19.54 1.16 6.53
CA ILE A 229 -19.37 1.37 7.98
C ILE A 229 -20.34 2.43 8.47
N GLU A 230 -20.51 3.53 7.73
CA GLU A 230 -21.48 4.57 8.06
C GLU A 230 -22.90 3.99 8.18
N ARG A 231 -23.31 3.16 7.21
CA ARG A 231 -24.59 2.45 7.23
C ARG A 231 -24.69 1.47 8.40
N ALA A 232 -23.62 0.70 8.66
CA ALA A 232 -23.57 -0.23 9.80
C ALA A 232 -23.73 0.49 11.14
N ALA A 233 -23.07 1.65 11.31
CA ALA A 233 -23.15 2.46 12.52
C ALA A 233 -24.54 3.06 12.76
N ARG A 234 -25.32 3.27 11.69
CA ARG A 234 -26.74 3.71 11.76
C ARG A 234 -27.72 2.56 12.04
N GLY A 235 -27.25 1.31 12.11
CA GLY A 235 -28.10 0.14 12.31
C GLY A 235 -28.89 -0.29 11.07
N GLU A 236 -28.48 0.17 9.88
CA GLU A 236 -29.08 -0.28 8.62
C GLU A 236 -28.68 -1.73 8.30
N LYS A 237 -29.53 -2.45 7.56
CA LYS A 237 -29.16 -3.77 7.05
C LYS A 237 -27.97 -3.62 6.10
N LEU A 238 -26.88 -4.31 6.44
CA LEU A 238 -25.68 -4.42 5.60
C LEU A 238 -25.99 -5.28 4.39
N GLU A 239 -26.38 -4.65 3.28
CA GLU A 239 -26.13 -5.23 1.96
C GLU A 239 -24.67 -4.93 1.63
N MET A 240 -23.83 -5.97 1.63
CA MET A 240 -22.42 -5.79 1.30
C MET A 240 -22.27 -5.45 -0.18
N GLU A 241 -22.19 -4.16 -0.49
CA GLU A 241 -21.53 -3.68 -1.70
C GLU A 241 -20.02 -3.82 -1.49
N VAL A 242 -19.51 -5.05 -1.54
CA VAL A 242 -18.06 -5.27 -1.51
C VAL A 242 -17.50 -4.78 -2.85
N LEU A 243 -16.63 -3.78 -2.78
CA LEU A 243 -15.89 -3.26 -3.93
C LEU A 243 -15.13 -4.42 -4.61
N GLY A 244 -15.50 -4.65 -5.88
CA GLY A 244 -14.98 -5.72 -6.75
C GLY A 244 -13.69 -5.36 -7.46
#